data_AF-A0A978UI42-F1
#
_entry.id   AF-A0A978UI42-F1
#
_cell.length_a   1.000
_cell.length_b   1.000
_cell.length_c   1.000
_cell.angle_alpha   90.00
_cell.angle_beta   90.00
_cell.angle_gamma   90.00
#
_symmetry.space_group_name_H-M   'P 1'
#
loop_
_entity.id
_entity.type
_entity.pdbx_description
1 polymer ?
#
loop_
_entity_poly.entity_id
_entity_poly.type
_entity_poly.pdbx_seq_one_letter_code
_entity_poly.pdbx_strand_id
1 'polypeptide(L)'
;MERFELSTYILLSSSSNCFELGSREIPTLRSIERPRMDEECTTPKGRECRIPVVYVCPPPPKKKTACGTKRDPPKNGYFQPPDLDALFVIPTRRQACA
;
A
#
# COMPACT_ATOMS: atom_id res chain seq x y z
N MET A 1 37.09 16.65 10.04
CA MET A 1 35.93 17.55 9.93
C MET A 1 35.09 17.32 8.67
N GLU A 2 35.53 16.54 7.67
CA GLU A 2 34.77 16.34 6.41
C GLU A 2 33.64 15.30 6.46
N ARG A 3 33.63 14.37 7.43
CA ARG A 3 32.63 13.28 7.46
C ARG A 3 31.26 13.71 7.96
N PHE A 4 31.16 14.85 8.65
CA PHE A 4 29.88 15.39 9.12
C PHE A 4 29.12 16.07 7.97
N GLU A 5 29.82 16.80 7.10
CA GLU A 5 29.24 17.56 5.96
C GLU A 5 28.55 16.66 4.92
N LEU A 6 29.14 15.52 4.59
CA LEU A 6 28.58 14.58 3.61
C LEU A 6 27.24 13.98 4.07
N SER A 7 27.08 13.74 5.38
CA SER A 7 25.84 13.18 5.91
C SER A 7 24.69 14.19 5.87
N THR A 8 24.96 15.47 6.18
CA THR A 8 23.98 16.54 6.09
C THR A 8 23.61 16.85 4.65
N TYR A 9 24.58 16.84 3.73
CA TYR A 9 24.33 17.07 2.30
C TYR A 9 23.39 16.02 1.69
N ILE A 10 23.56 14.74 2.01
CA ILE A 10 22.70 13.65 1.51
C ILE A 10 21.27 13.79 2.06
N LEU A 11 21.10 14.17 3.33
CA LEU A 11 19.78 14.35 3.95
C LEU A 11 19.03 15.58 3.40
N LEU A 12 19.74 16.69 3.17
CA LEU A 12 19.16 17.89 2.54
C LEU A 12 18.79 17.61 1.07
N SER A 13 19.62 16.89 0.33
CA SER A 13 19.35 16.47 -1.06
C SER A 13 18.15 15.53 -1.20
N SER A 14 17.88 14.72 -0.16
CA SER A 14 16.71 13.84 -0.09
C SER A 14 15.42 14.62 0.17
N SER A 15 15.53 15.77 0.84
CA SER A 15 14.40 16.66 1.16
C SER A 15 13.96 17.49 -0.04
N SER A 16 14.86 17.72 -1.01
CA SER A 16 14.61 18.53 -2.21
C SER A 16 14.22 17.74 -3.46
N ASN A 17 14.21 16.40 -3.43
CA ASN A 17 13.95 15.57 -4.63
C ASN A 17 12.57 14.90 -4.67
N CYS A 18 11.67 15.25 -3.75
CA CYS A 18 10.29 14.78 -3.85
C CYS A 18 9.41 15.86 -4.47
N PHE A 19 8.97 15.54 -5.69
CA PHE A 19 7.80 16.10 -6.37
C PHE A 19 8.04 17.23 -7.37
N GLU A 20 8.62 16.86 -8.51
CA GLU A 20 8.36 17.54 -9.77
C GLU A 20 7.62 16.58 -10.71
N LEU A 21 6.36 16.30 -10.38
CA LEU A 21 5.40 15.74 -11.33
C LEU A 21 4.79 16.92 -12.09
N GLY A 22 5.07 16.93 -13.38
CA GLY A 22 4.81 18.02 -14.30
C GLY A 22 3.39 18.59 -14.23
N SER A 23 3.33 19.88 -14.50
CA SER A 23 2.14 20.70 -14.67
C SER A 23 1.13 20.04 -15.61
N ARG A 24 0.12 19.38 -15.04
CA ARG A 24 -1.20 19.24 -15.66
C ARG A 24 -2.19 19.84 -14.68
N GLU A 25 -2.84 20.88 -15.16
CA GLU A 25 -3.68 21.77 -14.38
C GLU A 25 -4.72 20.99 -13.56
N ILE A 26 -4.66 21.15 -12.24
CA ILE A 26 -5.68 20.63 -11.33
C ILE A 26 -6.91 21.53 -11.53
N PRO A 27 -8.09 20.99 -11.92
CA PRO A 27 -9.30 21.78 -12.01
C PRO A 27 -9.56 22.45 -10.66
N THR A 28 -9.81 23.76 -10.68
CA THR A 28 -10.06 24.51 -9.46
C THR A 28 -11.22 23.86 -8.68
N LEU A 29 -10.89 23.51 -7.44
CA LEU A 29 -11.74 22.90 -6.44
C LEU A 29 -12.90 23.86 -6.11
N ARG A 30 -13.93 23.91 -6.96
CA ARG A 30 -15.24 24.35 -6.50
C ARG A 30 -15.80 23.25 -5.59
N SER A 31 -15.47 23.41 -4.31
CA SER A 31 -16.19 22.90 -3.14
C SER A 31 -16.29 21.37 -2.97
N ILE A 32 -15.18 20.64 -2.99
CA ILE A 32 -15.11 19.39 -2.22
C ILE A 32 -14.79 19.80 -0.78
N GLU A 33 -15.83 20.03 0.02
CA GLU A 33 -15.69 20.14 1.47
C GLU A 33 -14.99 18.87 1.97
N ARG A 34 -13.89 19.02 2.70
CA ARG A 34 -13.24 17.87 3.36
C ARG A 34 -14.26 17.27 4.34
N PRO A 35 -14.67 16.00 4.17
CA PRO A 35 -15.54 15.38 5.15
C PRO A 35 -14.84 15.41 6.51
N ARG A 36 -15.58 15.79 7.56
CA ARG A 36 -15.08 15.80 8.93
C ARG A 36 -14.76 14.35 9.27
N MET A 37 -13.62 14.10 9.91
CA MET A 37 -13.20 12.72 10.24
C MET A 37 -14.12 12.00 11.24
N ASP A 38 -15.12 12.71 11.77
CA ASP A 38 -16.16 12.17 12.66
C ASP A 38 -17.39 11.64 11.88
N GLU A 39 -17.41 11.79 10.55
CA GLU A 39 -18.45 11.21 9.69
C GLU A 39 -18.08 9.76 9.36
N GLU A 40 -18.78 8.83 10.02
CA GLU A 40 -18.68 7.41 9.70
C GLU A 40 -18.96 7.21 8.19
N CYS A 41 -18.04 6.52 7.51
CA CYS A 41 -18.19 6.23 6.08
C CYS A 41 -19.45 5.36 5.88
N THR A 42 -20.52 5.97 5.36
CA THR A 42 -21.79 5.29 5.12
C THR A 42 -22.14 5.30 3.63
N THR A 43 -22.81 4.24 3.18
CA THR A 43 -23.36 4.20 1.81
C THR A 43 -24.41 5.30 1.64
N PRO A 44 -24.29 6.18 0.62
CA PRO A 44 -25.30 7.21 0.35
C PRO A 44 -26.69 6.59 0.15
N LYS A 45 -27.68 7.09 0.92
CA LYS A 45 -29.07 6.59 0.91
C LYS A 45 -29.99 7.35 -0.07
N GLY A 46 -29.45 8.34 -0.78
CA GLY A 46 -30.16 9.15 -1.78
C GLY A 46 -30.71 8.31 -2.92
N ARG A 47 -31.83 8.74 -3.51
CA ARG A 47 -32.49 8.01 -4.62
C ARG A 47 -31.63 8.04 -5.88
N GLU A 48 -30.90 9.13 -6.07
CA GLU A 48 -29.92 9.37 -7.13
C GLU A 48 -28.71 8.44 -7.05
N CYS A 49 -28.34 8.00 -5.84
CA CYS A 49 -27.26 7.04 -5.60
C CYS A 49 -27.76 5.59 -5.49
N ARG A 50 -29.08 5.37 -5.51
CA ARG A 50 -29.67 4.04 -5.32
C ARG A 50 -29.54 3.24 -6.61
N ILE A 51 -28.94 2.05 -6.51
CA ILE A 51 -28.86 1.10 -7.62
C ILE A 51 -30.30 0.73 -8.06
N PRO A 52 -30.65 0.84 -9.35
CA PRO A 52 -31.96 0.43 -9.85
C PRO A 52 -32.28 -1.03 -9.54
N VAL A 53 -33.52 -1.31 -9.18
CA VAL A 53 -33.99 -2.65 -8.76
C VAL A 53 -33.91 -3.68 -9.89
N VAL A 54 -33.89 -3.22 -11.14
CA VAL A 54 -33.86 -4.08 -12.32
C VAL A 54 -32.42 -4.46 -12.67
N TYR A 55 -31.82 -5.27 -11.81
CA TYR A 55 -30.65 -6.07 -12.17
C TYR A 55 -31.04 -7.53 -11.94
N VAL A 56 -31.60 -8.16 -12.98
CA VAL A 56 -31.57 -9.62 -13.02
C VAL A 56 -30.09 -9.98 -13.07
N CYS A 57 -29.56 -10.50 -11.96
CA CYS A 57 -28.17 -10.93 -11.92
C CYS A 57 -27.93 -11.89 -13.09
N PRO A 58 -26.85 -11.72 -13.86
CA PRO A 58 -26.53 -12.68 -14.89
C PRO A 58 -26.42 -14.08 -14.24
N PRO A 59 -26.76 -15.15 -14.97
CA PRO A 59 -26.67 -16.49 -14.43
C PRO A 59 -25.24 -16.77 -13.94
N PRO A 60 -25.08 -17.55 -12.85
CA PRO A 60 -23.77 -17.85 -12.28
C PRO A 60 -22.79 -18.36 -13.35
N PRO A 61 -21.53 -17.90 -13.35
CA PRO A 61 -20.52 -18.46 -14.23
C PRO A 61 -20.41 -19.98 -14.05
N LYS A 62 -20.49 -20.73 -15.15
CA LYS A 62 -20.32 -22.20 -15.10
C LYS A 62 -18.87 -22.52 -14.78
N LYS A 63 -18.65 -23.29 -13.71
CA LYS A 63 -17.31 -23.81 -13.36
C LYS A 63 -16.82 -24.69 -14.51
N LYS A 64 -15.69 -24.31 -15.12
CA LYS A 64 -14.99 -25.17 -16.10
C LYS A 64 -14.45 -26.40 -15.35
N THR A 65 -14.56 -27.57 -15.96
CA THR A 65 -13.85 -28.76 -15.46
C THR A 65 -12.35 -28.47 -15.44
N ALA A 66 -11.68 -28.76 -14.33
CA ALA A 66 -10.24 -28.53 -14.21
C ALA A 66 -9.50 -29.39 -15.24
N CYS A 67 -9.15 -28.79 -16.38
CA CYS A 67 -8.26 -29.40 -17.38
C CYS A 67 -6.83 -29.09 -16.93
N GLY A 68 -6.34 -29.88 -15.98
CA GLY A 68 -4.98 -29.78 -15.48
C GLY A 68 -4.61 -31.05 -14.74
N THR A 69 -3.50 -31.68 -15.12
CA THR A 69 -2.91 -32.75 -14.31
C THR A 69 -2.57 -32.18 -12.95
N LYS A 70 -3.07 -32.80 -11.87
CA LYS A 70 -2.65 -32.47 -10.52
C LYS A 70 -1.12 -32.54 -10.48
N ARG A 71 -0.47 -31.40 -10.22
CA ARG A 71 0.97 -31.36 -10.03
C ARG A 71 1.27 -31.58 -8.57
N ASP A 72 2.31 -32.36 -8.30
CA ASP A 72 2.81 -32.53 -6.95
C ASP A 72 3.31 -31.18 -6.41
N PRO A 73 3.13 -30.91 -5.11
CA PRO A 73 3.71 -29.73 -4.49
C PRO A 73 5.22 -29.64 -4.70
N PRO A 74 5.80 -28.44 -4.76
CA PRO A 74 7.25 -28.26 -4.79
C PRO A 74 7.91 -28.94 -3.59
N LYS A 75 9.00 -29.67 -3.85
CA LYS A 75 9.75 -30.44 -2.81
C LYS A 75 10.21 -29.58 -1.64
N ASN A 76 10.48 -28.30 -1.87
CA ASN A 76 11.05 -27.38 -0.89
C ASN A 76 10.01 -26.43 -0.28
N GLY A 77 8.72 -26.77 -0.40
CA GLY A 77 7.62 -25.89 -0.02
C GLY A 77 7.39 -24.77 -1.03
N TYR A 78 6.25 -24.10 -0.91
CA TYR A 78 5.89 -22.95 -1.77
C TYR A 78 6.55 -21.65 -1.32
N PHE A 79 6.92 -21.58 -0.05
CA PHE A 79 7.54 -20.41 0.54
C PHE A 79 8.86 -20.83 1.17
N GLN A 80 9.92 -20.14 0.78
CA GLN A 80 11.25 -20.28 1.35
C GLN A 80 11.53 -18.97 2.08
N PRO A 81 11.14 -18.84 3.37
CA PRO A 81 11.41 -17.63 4.11
C PRO A 81 12.91 -17.36 4.17
N PRO A 82 13.32 -16.08 4.15
CA PRO A 82 14.69 -15.72 4.50
C PRO A 82 15.00 -16.17 5.93
N ASP A 83 16.28 -16.32 6.24
CA ASP A 83 16.73 -16.68 7.58
C ASP A 83 16.26 -15.62 8.59
N LEU A 84 15.39 -16.06 9.51
CA LEU A 84 14.79 -15.18 10.51
C LEU A 84 15.82 -14.77 11.58
N ASP A 85 16.85 -15.60 11.82
CA ASP A 85 17.85 -15.32 12.84
C ASP A 85 18.68 -14.08 12.49
N ALA A 86 18.89 -13.82 11.19
CA ALA A 86 19.52 -12.60 10.70
C ALA A 86 18.70 -11.32 11.02
N LEU A 87 17.37 -11.43 11.16
CA LEU A 87 16.50 -10.29 11.45
C LEU A 87 16.53 -9.89 12.93
N PHE A 88 16.90 -10.81 13.82
CA PHE A 88 16.89 -10.59 15.28
C PHE A 88 18.28 -10.35 15.86
N VAL A 89 19.31 -10.16 15.02
CA VAL A 89 20.65 -9.77 15.50
C VAL A 89 20.60 -8.33 16.01
N ILE A 90 20.28 -8.17 17.30
CA ILE A 90 20.35 -6.89 17.99
C ILE A 90 21.81 -6.68 18.43
N PRO A 91 22.51 -5.65 17.92
CA PRO A 91 23.85 -5.36 18.41
C PRO A 91 23.75 -4.95 19.89
N THR A 92 24.56 -5.57 20.75
CA THR A 92 24.63 -5.22 22.17
C THR A 92 25.05 -3.75 22.30
N ARG A 93 24.13 -2.89 22.75
CA ARG A 93 24.43 -1.49 23.06
C ARG A 93 25.41 -1.48 24.23
N ARG A 94 26.62 -0.95 24.02
CA ARG A 94 27.56 -0.67 25.11
C ARG A 94 26.89 0.30 26.08
N GLN A 95 26.68 -0.16 27.32
CA GLN A 95 26.27 0.73 28.41
C GLN A 95 27.45 1.66 28.73
N ALA A 96 27.17 2.96 28.86
CA ALA A 96 28.11 3.86 29.50
C ALA A 96 27.96 3.69 31.01
N CYS A 97 29.05 3.37 31.71
CA CYS A 97 29.07 3.38 33.16
C CYS A 97 28.85 4.81 33.67
N ALA A 98 28.08 4.93 34.75
CA ALA A 98 27.78 6.19 35.43
C ALA A 98 29.01 6.78 36.13
#